data_AF-A0AA36CHG7-F1
#
_entry.id   AF-A0AA36CHG7-F1
#
_cell.length_a   1.000
_cell.length_b   1.000
_cell.length_c   1.000
_cell.angle_alpha   90.00
_cell.angle_beta   90.00
_cell.angle_gamma   90.00
#
_symmetry.space_group_name_H-M   'P 1'
#
loop_
_entity.id
_entity.type
_entity.pdbx_description
1 polymer ?
#
loop_
_entity_poly.entity_id
_entity_poly.type
_entity_poly.pdbx_seq_one_letter_code
_entity_poly.pdbx_strand_id
1 'polypeptide(L)'
;MRWTGTLRALVPLLSLHFVDTCIRTVPSTVPTTTTTVAPTTTTTVATGCAGCSTDDITFTPAQGNRTGSIDSSFSGPTTSADGCIHLTAICNGDDGFVSFMQFNYEQGGPVENQLMEQVTTAPLDCRDGVWYYMQRAVFEVDCQQAQAG
;
A
#
# COMPACT_ATOMS: atom_id res chain seq x y z
N MET A 1 33.42 -46.35 37.29
CA MET A 1 33.51 -46.61 35.84
C MET A 1 34.04 -45.33 35.19
N ARG A 2 35.25 -45.41 34.63
CA ARG A 2 35.86 -44.36 33.79
C ARG A 2 35.22 -44.41 32.41
N TRP A 3 35.12 -43.30 31.68
CA TRP A 3 35.52 -43.19 30.26
C TRP A 3 35.63 -41.70 29.87
N THR A 4 36.86 -41.30 29.60
CA THR A 4 37.30 -40.12 28.85
C THR A 4 36.97 -40.28 27.37
N GLY A 5 36.65 -39.19 26.67
CA GLY A 5 36.42 -39.22 25.22
C GLY A 5 36.56 -37.86 24.57
N THR A 6 37.81 -37.48 24.28
CA THR A 6 38.20 -36.34 23.43
C THR A 6 37.94 -36.66 21.96
N LEU A 7 37.25 -35.79 21.23
CA LEU A 7 37.20 -35.83 19.77
C LEU A 7 37.65 -34.48 19.21
N ARG A 8 38.92 -34.45 18.79
CA ARG A 8 39.45 -33.50 17.81
C ARG A 8 38.85 -33.85 16.46
N ALA A 9 38.21 -32.90 15.81
CA ALA A 9 38.02 -32.92 14.37
C ALA A 9 38.49 -31.58 13.81
N LEU A 10 39.58 -31.66 13.05
CA LEU A 10 40.18 -30.60 12.25
C LEU A 10 39.19 -30.22 11.14
N VAL A 11 38.85 -28.93 11.02
CA VAL A 11 38.16 -28.39 9.84
C VAL A 11 39.16 -27.48 9.11
N PRO A 12 39.37 -27.69 7.80
CA PRO A 12 40.46 -27.07 7.05
C PRO A 12 40.24 -25.57 6.79
N LEU A 13 41.35 -24.84 6.80
CA LEU A 13 41.45 -23.44 6.40
C LEU A 13 40.92 -23.24 4.98
N LEU A 14 39.85 -22.44 4.84
CA LEU A 14 39.41 -21.92 3.56
C LEU A 14 40.10 -20.57 3.33
N SER A 15 41.11 -20.57 2.47
CA SER A 15 41.89 -19.41 2.05
C SER A 15 41.00 -18.38 1.33
N LEU A 16 40.67 -17.27 1.99
CA LEU A 16 40.14 -16.09 1.32
C LEU A 16 41.27 -15.41 0.53
N HIS A 17 41.15 -15.46 -0.79
CA HIS A 17 42.02 -14.75 -1.72
C HIS A 17 41.59 -13.28 -1.76
N PHE A 18 42.47 -12.40 -1.30
CA PHE A 18 42.35 -10.96 -1.47
C PHE A 18 42.59 -10.63 -2.95
N VAL A 19 41.55 -10.22 -3.67
CA VAL A 19 41.71 -9.51 -4.95
C VAL A 19 41.85 -8.02 -4.65
N ASP A 20 43.10 -7.57 -4.65
CA ASP A 20 43.49 -6.17 -4.70
C ASP A 20 43.20 -5.65 -6.11
N THR A 21 42.11 -4.91 -6.27
CA THR A 21 41.85 -4.13 -7.50
C THR A 21 42.13 -2.67 -7.23
N CYS A 22 43.28 -2.20 -7.70
CA CYS A 22 43.60 -0.79 -7.80
C CYS A 22 42.76 -0.15 -8.92
N ILE A 23 41.73 0.62 -8.56
CA ILE A 23 40.98 1.42 -9.55
C ILE A 23 41.53 2.85 -9.55
N ARG A 24 42.22 3.15 -10.64
CA ARG A 24 42.77 4.44 -11.04
C ARG A 24 41.61 5.42 -11.33
N THR A 25 41.47 6.47 -10.52
CA THR A 25 40.53 7.57 -10.74
C THR A 25 40.90 8.38 -11.99
N VAL A 26 40.00 8.38 -12.98
CA VAL A 26 40.00 9.34 -14.08
C VAL A 26 39.05 10.48 -13.70
N PRO A 27 39.44 11.76 -13.77
CA PRO A 27 38.51 12.85 -13.50
C PRO A 27 37.53 12.95 -14.66
N SER A 28 36.32 12.44 -14.47
CA SER A 28 35.18 12.75 -15.33
C SER A 28 34.36 13.83 -14.63
N THR A 29 34.38 15.03 -15.19
CA THR A 29 33.47 16.13 -14.87
C THR A 29 32.04 15.69 -15.19
N VAL A 30 31.34 15.16 -14.18
CA VAL A 30 29.90 14.88 -14.21
C VAL A 30 29.20 16.02 -13.46
N PRO A 31 28.14 16.64 -14.00
CA PRO A 31 27.43 17.71 -13.32
C PRO A 31 26.86 17.22 -11.99
N THR A 32 27.14 17.95 -10.91
CA THR A 32 26.57 17.73 -9.57
C THR A 32 25.06 17.90 -9.64
N THR A 33 24.34 16.79 -9.69
CA THR A 33 22.90 16.78 -9.39
C THR A 33 22.80 16.53 -7.90
N THR A 34 22.48 17.56 -7.13
CA THR A 34 22.22 17.42 -5.69
C THR A 34 20.91 16.68 -5.51
N THR A 35 20.95 15.35 -5.42
CA THR A 35 19.80 14.56 -5.02
C THR A 35 19.70 14.64 -3.50
N THR A 36 18.78 15.46 -2.99
CA THR A 36 18.36 15.41 -1.59
C THR A 36 17.70 14.05 -1.36
N VAL A 37 18.42 13.12 -0.76
CA VAL A 37 17.87 11.84 -0.30
C VAL A 37 16.98 12.15 0.90
N ALA A 38 15.66 12.09 0.70
CA ALA A 38 14.70 12.12 1.79
C ALA A 38 15.00 10.96 2.76
N PRO A 39 14.85 11.14 4.09
CA PRO A 39 15.12 10.07 5.04
C PRO A 39 14.22 8.86 4.75
N THR A 40 14.83 7.75 4.33
CA THR A 40 14.15 6.47 4.16
C THR A 40 13.71 5.98 5.54
N THR A 41 12.45 6.21 5.87
CA THR A 41 11.80 5.62 7.04
C THR A 41 11.70 4.13 6.78
N THR A 42 12.58 3.34 7.40
CA THR A 42 12.49 1.88 7.35
C THR A 42 11.40 1.47 8.32
N THR A 43 10.16 1.41 7.82
CA THR A 43 9.05 0.86 8.58
C THR A 43 9.24 -0.64 8.69
N THR A 44 9.52 -1.14 9.89
CA THR A 44 9.46 -2.56 10.20
C THR A 44 8.03 -3.03 10.00
N VAL A 45 7.78 -3.70 8.87
CA VAL A 45 6.51 -4.34 8.56
C VAL A 45 6.21 -5.37 9.65
N ALA A 46 5.13 -5.13 10.40
CA ALA A 46 4.58 -6.16 11.28
C ALA A 46 4.19 -7.37 10.42
N THR A 47 4.59 -8.57 10.85
CA THR A 47 4.36 -9.81 10.12
C THR A 47 2.85 -10.03 9.95
N GLY A 48 2.36 -10.03 8.69
CA GLY A 48 0.94 -10.10 8.33
C GLY A 48 0.36 -8.80 7.72
N CYS A 49 1.12 -7.70 7.77
CA CYS A 49 0.74 -6.43 7.15
C CYS A 49 1.79 -6.02 6.11
N ALA A 50 2.01 -6.88 5.11
CA ALA A 50 2.83 -6.51 3.95
C ALA A 50 2.33 -5.18 3.36
N GLY A 51 3.23 -4.29 2.95
CA GLY A 51 2.84 -2.95 2.48
C GLY A 51 2.01 -3.02 1.19
N CYS A 52 0.83 -2.42 1.21
CA CYS A 52 0.02 -2.17 0.02
C CYS A 52 0.40 -0.81 -0.56
N SER A 53 0.41 -0.71 -1.90
CA SER A 53 0.47 0.57 -2.59
C SER A 53 -0.94 1.11 -2.82
N THR A 54 -1.08 2.44 -2.84
CA THR A 54 -2.29 3.08 -3.38
C THR A 54 -2.48 2.80 -4.87
N ASP A 55 -1.42 2.40 -5.57
CA ASP A 55 -1.48 2.02 -6.99
C ASP A 55 -2.12 0.62 -7.21
N ASP A 56 -2.28 -0.18 -6.14
CA ASP A 56 -2.91 -1.50 -6.22
C ASP A 56 -4.45 -1.43 -6.27
N ILE A 57 -5.01 -0.23 -6.14
CA ILE A 57 -6.45 0.02 -6.16
C ILE A 57 -6.77 1.13 -7.17
N THR A 58 -7.72 0.87 -8.05
CA THR A 58 -8.18 1.87 -9.03
C THR A 58 -9.33 2.68 -8.45
N PHE A 59 -9.21 4.00 -8.47
CA PHE A 59 -10.31 4.92 -8.17
C PHE A 59 -10.87 5.44 -9.49
N THR A 60 -12.06 4.96 -9.86
CA THR A 60 -12.69 5.28 -11.13
C THR A 60 -13.26 6.70 -11.08
N PRO A 61 -12.71 7.66 -11.86
CA PRO A 61 -13.17 9.05 -11.83
C PRO A 61 -14.62 9.17 -12.28
N ALA A 62 -15.27 10.28 -11.90
CA ALA A 62 -16.67 10.54 -12.22
C ALA A 62 -16.99 10.30 -13.71
N GLN A 63 -17.96 9.44 -13.98
CA GLN A 63 -18.40 9.18 -15.35
C GLN A 63 -19.31 10.31 -15.88
N GLY A 64 -18.65 11.29 -16.50
CA GLY A 64 -19.22 12.20 -17.48
C GLY A 64 -19.85 13.47 -16.92
N ASN A 65 -19.99 14.46 -17.81
CA ASN A 65 -20.71 15.73 -17.65
C ASN A 65 -22.22 15.51 -17.41
N ARG A 66 -22.55 14.82 -16.32
CA ARG A 66 -23.90 14.82 -15.76
C ARG A 66 -23.97 16.03 -14.83
N THR A 67 -25.11 16.70 -14.83
CA THR A 67 -25.39 17.77 -13.87
C THR A 67 -25.26 17.14 -12.48
N GLY A 68 -24.14 17.41 -11.79
CA GLY A 68 -23.66 16.67 -10.61
C GLY A 68 -22.53 15.68 -10.93
N SER A 69 -21.34 15.94 -10.39
CA SER A 69 -20.19 15.02 -10.33
C SER A 69 -20.25 14.18 -9.06
N ILE A 70 -19.83 12.92 -9.17
CA ILE A 70 -19.55 12.08 -8.01
C ILE A 70 -18.16 11.51 -8.21
N ASP A 71 -17.23 12.03 -7.43
CA ASP A 71 -15.83 11.71 -7.58
C ASP A 71 -15.40 10.66 -6.57
N SER A 72 -14.67 9.67 -7.05
CA SER A 72 -13.93 8.72 -6.22
C SER A 72 -12.59 9.30 -5.83
N SER A 73 -12.26 9.25 -4.55
CA SER A 73 -10.96 9.66 -4.02
C SER A 73 -10.60 8.83 -2.79
N PHE A 74 -9.48 9.13 -2.15
CA PHE A 74 -9.10 8.49 -0.89
C PHE A 74 -8.39 9.47 0.04
N SER A 75 -8.42 9.14 1.34
CA SER A 75 -7.56 9.75 2.35
C SER A 75 -6.66 8.68 2.99
N GLY A 76 -5.37 9.01 3.18
CA GLY A 76 -4.35 8.07 3.63
C GLY A 76 -3.16 8.06 2.67
N PRO A 77 -2.26 7.05 2.73
CA PRO A 77 -2.23 5.91 3.66
C PRO A 77 -1.75 6.30 5.07
N THR A 78 -2.36 5.75 6.11
CA THR A 78 -1.93 5.89 7.51
C THR A 78 -1.48 4.55 8.08
N THR A 79 -0.46 4.56 8.92
CA THR A 79 0.03 3.34 9.59
C THR A 79 -0.55 3.25 11.00
N SER A 80 -1.23 2.16 11.31
CA SER A 80 -1.68 1.84 12.67
C SER A 80 -0.49 1.60 13.61
N ALA A 81 -0.73 1.68 14.92
CA ALA A 81 0.22 1.26 15.95
C ALA A 81 0.70 -0.19 15.76
N ASP A 82 -0.12 -1.03 15.13
CA ASP A 82 0.20 -2.42 14.81
C ASP A 82 1.07 -2.57 13.54
N GLY A 83 1.45 -1.48 12.89
CA GLY A 83 2.29 -1.48 11.68
C GLY A 83 1.54 -1.75 10.37
N CYS A 84 0.21 -1.86 10.42
CA CYS A 84 -0.63 -2.08 9.25
C CYS A 84 -1.02 -0.77 8.57
N ILE A 85 -1.13 -0.81 7.24
CA ILE A 85 -1.50 0.36 6.44
C ILE A 85 -3.02 0.38 6.26
N HIS A 86 -3.61 1.55 6.47
CA HIS A 86 -5.02 1.81 6.26
C HIS A 86 -5.18 2.96 5.27
N LEU A 87 -6.24 2.90 4.47
CA LEU A 87 -6.72 4.05 3.70
C LEU A 87 -8.23 4.15 3.86
N THR A 88 -8.80 5.30 3.53
CA THR A 88 -10.24 5.47 3.47
C THR A 88 -10.61 5.84 2.05
N ALA A 89 -11.39 4.98 1.39
CA ALA A 89 -12.02 5.32 0.13
C ALA A 89 -13.15 6.32 0.38
N ILE A 90 -13.30 7.29 -0.51
CA ILE A 90 -14.25 8.39 -0.39
C ILE A 90 -14.98 8.54 -1.71
N CYS A 91 -16.30 8.46 -1.68
CA CYS A 91 -17.16 8.93 -2.75
C CYS A 91 -17.80 10.24 -2.30
N ASN A 92 -17.57 11.31 -3.06
CA ASN A 92 -18.12 12.63 -2.76
C ASN A 92 -19.04 13.06 -3.90
N GLY A 93 -20.33 13.22 -3.61
CA GLY A 93 -21.29 13.81 -4.53
C GLY A 93 -21.39 15.33 -4.38
N ASP A 94 -21.65 16.02 -5.48
CA ASP A 94 -22.00 17.44 -5.46
C ASP A 94 -23.26 17.74 -4.61
N ASP A 95 -23.51 19.02 -4.33
CA ASP A 95 -24.68 19.43 -3.54
C ASP A 95 -26.00 18.95 -4.17
N GLY A 96 -26.84 18.30 -3.35
CA GLY A 96 -28.08 17.65 -3.79
C GLY A 96 -27.92 16.27 -4.44
N PHE A 97 -26.69 15.75 -4.54
CA PHE A 97 -26.39 14.40 -5.02
C PHE A 97 -26.08 13.47 -3.86
N VAL A 98 -26.34 12.18 -4.08
CA VAL A 98 -26.13 11.14 -3.08
C VAL A 98 -25.15 10.16 -3.67
N SER A 99 -24.04 9.94 -2.97
CA SER A 99 -23.02 9.02 -3.46
C SER A 99 -23.37 7.58 -3.15
N PHE A 100 -23.08 6.69 -4.09
CA PHE A 100 -23.12 5.25 -3.92
C PHE A 100 -21.76 4.68 -4.30
N MET A 101 -21.05 4.14 -3.33
CA MET A 101 -19.73 3.54 -3.53
C MET A 101 -19.87 2.07 -3.94
N GLN A 102 -19.13 1.63 -4.95
CA GLN A 102 -19.06 0.24 -5.39
C GLN A 102 -17.63 -0.24 -5.32
N PHE A 103 -17.45 -1.48 -4.91
CA PHE A 103 -16.17 -2.18 -4.99
C PHE A 103 -16.18 -3.18 -6.14
N ASN A 104 -15.05 -3.29 -6.83
CA ASN A 104 -14.78 -4.33 -7.83
C ASN A 104 -15.85 -4.47 -8.93
N TYR A 105 -16.52 -3.36 -9.27
CA TYR A 105 -17.66 -3.27 -10.20
C TYR A 105 -18.85 -4.19 -9.86
N GLU A 106 -20.01 -3.61 -9.52
CA GLU A 106 -21.26 -4.32 -9.22
C GLU A 106 -21.20 -5.37 -8.07
N GLN A 107 -20.07 -5.51 -7.36
CA GLN A 107 -19.97 -6.42 -6.21
C GLN A 107 -20.53 -5.78 -4.92
N GLY A 108 -21.31 -4.72 -5.06
CA GLY A 108 -21.85 -3.92 -3.96
C GLY A 108 -20.81 -3.00 -3.34
N GLY A 109 -21.19 -2.38 -2.22
CA GLY A 109 -20.41 -1.32 -1.59
C GLY A 109 -20.26 -1.48 -0.08
N PRO A 110 -19.85 -0.41 0.60
CA PRO A 110 -19.88 -0.30 2.05
C PRO A 110 -21.34 -0.27 2.58
N VAL A 111 -21.55 -0.65 3.85
CA VAL A 111 -22.88 -0.61 4.48
C VAL A 111 -23.42 0.83 4.58
N GLU A 112 -22.50 1.78 4.65
CA GLU A 112 -22.72 3.22 4.69
C GLU A 112 -23.54 3.72 3.48
N ASN A 113 -23.53 3.02 2.34
CA ASN A 113 -24.41 3.32 1.21
C ASN A 113 -25.91 3.32 1.59
N GLN A 114 -26.31 2.59 2.64
CA GLN A 114 -27.70 2.54 3.11
C GLN A 114 -28.18 3.87 3.69
N LEU A 115 -27.25 4.76 4.04
CA LEU A 115 -27.55 6.06 4.61
C LEU A 115 -27.93 7.10 3.55
N MET A 116 -27.70 6.81 2.26
CA MET A 116 -28.01 7.70 1.15
C MET A 116 -27.41 9.11 1.39
N GLU A 117 -26.13 9.15 1.76
CA GLU A 117 -25.41 10.37 2.09
C GLU A 117 -24.70 10.99 0.88
N GLN A 118 -24.49 12.30 0.93
CA GLN A 118 -23.70 13.01 -0.07
C GLN A 118 -22.27 12.48 -0.14
N VAL A 119 -21.66 12.20 1.02
CA VAL A 119 -20.31 11.66 1.15
C VAL A 119 -20.38 10.27 1.75
N THR A 120 -19.95 9.26 1.00
CA THR A 120 -19.80 7.90 1.50
C THR A 120 -18.33 7.60 1.69
N THR A 121 -17.97 7.04 2.86
CA THR A 121 -16.59 6.63 3.14
C THR A 121 -16.51 5.16 3.47
N ALA A 122 -15.37 4.53 3.18
CA ALA A 122 -15.11 3.14 3.50
C ALA A 122 -13.65 2.92 3.92
N PRO A 123 -13.39 2.43 5.14
CA PRO A 123 -12.04 2.07 5.57
C PRO A 123 -11.59 0.80 4.85
N LEU A 124 -10.38 0.85 4.27
CA LEU A 124 -9.70 -0.29 3.69
C LEU A 124 -8.45 -0.63 4.51
N ASP A 125 -8.32 -1.90 4.85
CA ASP A 125 -7.20 -2.46 5.58
C ASP A 125 -6.28 -3.19 4.61
N CYS A 126 -4.99 -2.85 4.64
CA CYS A 126 -3.99 -3.58 3.90
C CYS A 126 -3.64 -4.89 4.63
N ARG A 127 -3.76 -6.02 3.92
CA ARG A 127 -3.36 -7.35 4.42
C ARG A 127 -2.65 -8.11 3.31
N ASP A 128 -1.43 -8.53 3.59
CA ASP A 128 -0.61 -9.31 2.65
C ASP A 128 -0.54 -8.72 1.22
N GLY A 129 -0.47 -7.38 1.11
CA GLY A 129 -0.39 -6.68 -0.18
C GLY A 129 -1.72 -6.52 -0.92
N VAL A 130 -2.85 -6.79 -0.26
CA VAL A 130 -4.19 -6.62 -0.82
C VAL A 130 -5.02 -5.72 0.09
N TRP A 131 -5.77 -4.79 -0.51
CA TRP A 131 -6.72 -3.95 0.21
C TRP A 131 -8.00 -4.70 0.52
N TYR A 132 -8.53 -4.54 1.74
CA TYR A 132 -9.77 -5.17 2.13
C TYR A 132 -10.73 -4.19 2.79
N TYR A 133 -11.99 -4.22 2.36
CA TYR A 133 -13.10 -3.73 3.15
C TYR A 133 -13.68 -4.90 3.96
N MET A 134 -13.55 -4.86 5.29
CA MET A 134 -13.91 -5.96 6.19
C MET A 134 -13.21 -7.28 5.81
N GLN A 135 -13.88 -8.18 5.07
CA GLN A 135 -13.36 -9.48 4.63
C GLN A 135 -13.28 -9.63 3.11
N ARG A 136 -13.60 -8.57 2.36
CA ARG A 136 -13.64 -8.59 0.90
C ARG A 136 -12.45 -7.84 0.33
N ALA A 137 -11.69 -8.48 -0.56
CA ALA A 137 -10.61 -7.84 -1.29
C ALA A 137 -11.19 -6.75 -2.21
N VAL A 138 -10.52 -5.61 -2.28
CA VAL A 138 -10.90 -4.45 -3.09
C VAL A 138 -9.72 -4.08 -3.99
N PHE A 139 -9.97 -4.04 -5.30
CA PHE A 139 -9.00 -3.62 -6.32
C PHE A 139 -9.53 -2.45 -7.15
N GLU A 140 -10.80 -2.11 -7.01
CA GLU A 140 -11.43 -0.96 -7.66
C GLU A 140 -12.50 -0.34 -6.75
N VAL A 141 -12.58 0.99 -6.77
CA VAL A 141 -13.63 1.81 -6.17
C VAL A 141 -14.25 2.65 -7.28
N ASP A 142 -15.55 2.51 -7.44
CA ASP A 142 -16.36 3.28 -8.38
C ASP A 142 -17.47 4.01 -7.65
N CYS A 143 -17.72 5.26 -8.00
CA CYS A 143 -18.76 6.08 -7.36
C CYS A 143 -19.86 6.40 -8.36
N GLN A 144 -21.10 6.10 -7.96
CA GLN A 144 -22.30 6.33 -8.77
C GLN A 144 -23.30 7.19 -8.02
N GLN A 145 -24.25 7.77 -8.75
CA GLN A 145 -25.38 8.46 -8.13
C GLN A 145 -26.31 7.42 -7.55
N ALA A 146 -26.58 7.51 -6.25
CA ALA A 146 -27.63 6.74 -5.64
C ALA A 146 -28.97 7.25 -6.20
N GLN A 147 -29.75 6.36 -6.81
CA GLN A 147 -31.12 6.68 -7.21
C GLN A 147 -32.05 6.36 -6.02
N ALA A 148 -32.80 7.36 -5.57
CA ALA A 148 -33.93 7.10 -4.68
C ALA A 148 -34.97 6.27 -5.46
N GLY A 149 -35.27 5.08 -4.96
CA GLY A 149 -36.36 4.23 -5.47
C GLY A 149 -37.73 4.77 -5.14
#